data_AF-A0A7W8DVU9-F1
#
_entry.id   AF-A0A7W8DVU9-F1
#
_cell.length_a   1.000
_cell.length_b   1.000
_cell.length_c   1.000
_cell.angle_alpha   90.00
_cell.angle_beta   90.00
_cell.angle_gamma   90.00
#
_symmetry.space_group_name_H-M   'P 1'
#
loop_
_entity.id
_entity.type
_entity.pdbx_description
1 polymer ?
#
loop_
_entity_poly.entity_id
_entity_poly.type
_entity_poly.pdbx_seq_one_letter_code
_entity_poly.pdbx_strand_id
1 'polypeptide(L)'
;MLGELDLDDLRKIKQVSHYFRYPLHRRDFHDLRVQDQVRGHYAAKPLYNSLTASNRVDRSSGYSGDVASLFVPSDAASLHDVRLLLTHLAPERVELPTGRRNWPAIRAAAESGILQMLAETTASQDYRLVPLTFG
;
A
#
# COMPACT_ATOMS: atom_id res chain seq x y z
N MET A 1 7.36 9.58 -13.52
CA MET A 1 6.65 8.32 -13.26
C MET A 1 5.38 8.46 -12.41
N LEU A 2 5.37 9.01 -11.17
CA LEU A 2 4.08 9.38 -10.54
C LEU A 2 3.37 10.55 -11.28
N GLY A 3 4.15 11.39 -11.96
CA GLY A 3 3.65 12.56 -12.71
C GLY A 3 2.69 12.22 -13.84
N GLU A 4 2.86 11.05 -14.47
CA GLU A 4 2.09 10.62 -15.65
C GLU A 4 0.88 9.75 -15.28
N LEU A 5 0.81 9.29 -14.03
CA LEU A 5 -0.25 8.40 -13.56
C LEU A 5 -1.49 9.22 -13.17
N ASP A 6 -2.63 8.92 -13.80
CA ASP A 6 -3.91 9.53 -13.46
C ASP A 6 -4.44 8.92 -12.15
N LEU A 7 -4.36 9.70 -11.07
CA LEU A 7 -4.80 9.29 -9.73
C LEU A 7 -6.32 9.18 -9.62
N ASP A 8 -7.09 9.86 -10.47
CA ASP A 8 -8.54 9.74 -10.49
C ASP A 8 -8.96 8.44 -11.19
N ASP A 9 -8.27 8.04 -12.26
CA ASP A 9 -8.46 6.73 -12.87
C ASP A 9 -8.06 5.59 -11.93
N LEU A 10 -6.99 5.75 -11.16
CA LEU A 10 -6.60 4.77 -10.15
C LEU A 10 -7.71 4.52 -9.12
N ARG A 11 -8.48 5.55 -8.77
CA ARG A 11 -9.63 5.44 -7.85
C ARG A 11 -10.85 4.76 -8.46
N LYS A 12 -10.95 4.66 -9.79
CA LYS A 12 -12.02 3.87 -10.44
C LYS A 12 -11.87 2.37 -10.16
N ILE A 13 -10.68 1.93 -9.75
CA ILE A 13 -10.45 0.55 -9.30
C ILE A 13 -11.16 0.33 -7.96
N LYS A 14 -12.11 -0.61 -7.92
CA LYS A 14 -12.97 -0.90 -6.75
C LYS A 14 -12.18 -1.15 -5.46
N GLN A 15 -11.08 -1.89 -5.56
CA GLN A 15 -10.24 -2.21 -4.41
C GLN A 15 -9.51 -0.97 -3.89
N VAL A 16 -9.00 -0.11 -4.79
CA VAL A 16 -8.36 1.15 -4.40
C VAL A 16 -9.37 2.09 -3.73
N SER A 17 -10.53 2.31 -4.34
CA SER A 17 -11.57 3.20 -3.76
C SER A 17 -12.11 2.70 -2.41
N HIS A 18 -12.13 1.38 -2.18
CA HIS A 18 -12.55 0.82 -0.90
C HIS A 18 -11.68 1.34 0.27
N TYR A 19 -10.36 1.32 0.11
CA TYR A 19 -9.41 1.77 1.12
C TYR A 19 -9.10 3.28 1.02
N PHE A 20 -8.91 3.80 -0.18
CA PHE A 20 -8.59 5.20 -0.49
C PHE A 20 -9.83 5.98 -0.95
N ARG A 21 -10.81 6.10 -0.03
CA ARG A 21 -12.13 6.71 -0.27
C ARG A 21 -12.08 8.19 -0.68
N TYR A 22 -11.11 8.94 -0.19
CA TYR A 22 -10.93 10.36 -0.49
C TYR A 22 -9.96 10.54 -1.66
N PRO A 23 -9.97 11.71 -2.36
CA PRO A 23 -9.03 11.98 -3.43
C PRO A 23 -7.59 11.71 -3.03
N LEU A 24 -6.85 11.06 -3.92
CA LEU A 24 -5.42 10.83 -3.77
C LEU A 24 -4.69 12.05 -4.34
N HIS A 25 -3.77 12.60 -3.56
CA HIS A 25 -2.90 13.67 -4.01
C HIS A 25 -1.47 13.15 -4.15
N ARG A 26 -0.71 13.71 -5.08
CA ARG A 26 0.71 13.37 -5.27
C ARG A 26 1.54 13.51 -3.99
N ARG A 27 1.20 14.49 -3.14
CA ARG A 27 1.84 14.72 -1.83
C ARG A 27 1.59 13.61 -0.80
N ASP A 28 0.61 12.74 -1.04
CA ASP A 28 0.30 11.61 -0.17
C ASP A 28 1.26 10.43 -0.43
N PHE A 29 2.06 10.51 -1.49
CA PHE A 29 3.03 9.50 -1.85
C PHE A 29 4.42 9.81 -1.28
N HIS A 30 5.09 8.75 -0.84
CA HIS A 30 6.45 8.75 -0.31
C HIS A 30 7.33 7.87 -1.19
N ASP A 31 8.62 8.20 -1.29
CA ASP A 31 9.57 7.35 -2.00
C ASP A 31 9.86 6.09 -1.18
N LEU A 32 9.81 4.93 -1.83
CA LEU A 32 10.41 3.70 -1.30
C LEU A 32 11.84 3.61 -1.82
N ARG A 33 12.83 3.68 -0.91
CA ARG A 33 14.26 3.54 -1.24
C ARG A 33 14.83 2.22 -0.75
N VAL A 34 15.59 1.54 -1.59
CA VAL A 34 16.38 0.35 -1.23
C VAL A 34 17.81 0.60 -1.69
N GLN A 35 18.78 0.54 -0.77
CA GLN A 35 20.19 0.83 -1.07
C GLN A 35 20.38 2.16 -1.82
N ASP A 36 19.66 3.19 -1.37
CA ASP A 36 19.64 4.55 -1.93
C ASP A 36 19.05 4.68 -3.35
N GLN A 37 18.50 3.60 -3.92
CA GLN A 37 17.75 3.63 -5.17
C GLN A 37 16.24 3.70 -4.91
N VAL A 38 15.56 4.63 -5.60
CA VAL A 38 14.09 4.70 -5.57
C VAL A 38 13.52 3.50 -6.34
N ARG A 39 12.79 2.64 -5.64
CA ARG A 39 12.11 1.46 -6.21
C ARG A 39 10.66 1.75 -6.62
N GLY A 40 10.15 2.91 -6.22
CA GLY A 40 8.80 3.37 -6.52
C GLY A 40 8.32 4.37 -5.49
N HIS A 41 7.02 4.66 -5.54
CA HIS A 41 6.35 5.56 -4.62
C HIS A 41 5.16 4.85 -3.96
N TYR A 42 4.84 5.19 -2.72
CA TYR A 42 3.71 4.59 -2.02
C TYR A 42 2.91 5.59 -1.20
N ALA A 43 1.59 5.40 -1.15
CA ALA A 43 0.71 6.05 -0.18
C ALA A 43 0.29 5.03 0.88
N ALA A 44 0.27 5.44 2.15
CA ALA A 44 -0.09 4.57 3.28
C ALA A 44 -1.28 5.14 4.06
N LYS A 45 -2.19 4.27 4.48
CA LYS A 45 -3.37 4.66 5.24
C LYS A 45 -3.71 3.64 6.34
N PRO A 46 -3.70 4.04 7.62
CA PRO A 46 -4.20 3.18 8.68
C PRO A 46 -5.72 3.03 8.58
N LEU A 47 -6.22 1.83 8.87
CA LEU A 47 -7.62 1.47 8.75
C LEU A 47 -8.30 1.41 10.13
N TYR A 48 -9.54 1.88 10.17
CA TYR A 48 -10.42 1.72 11.33
C TYR A 48 -11.14 0.37 11.28
N ASN A 49 -11.57 -0.14 12.42
CA ASN A 49 -12.25 -1.43 12.54
C ASN A 49 -13.59 -1.50 11.79
N SER A 50 -14.29 -0.38 11.63
CA SER A 50 -15.63 -0.42 11.03
C SER A 50 -15.97 0.81 10.18
N LEU A 51 -17.09 0.64 9.48
CA LEU A 51 -17.79 1.70 8.77
C LEU A 51 -19.12 1.95 9.48
N THR A 52 -19.59 3.20 9.44
CA THR A 52 -20.93 3.58 9.87
C THR A 52 -21.99 2.95 8.96
N ALA A 53 -23.26 2.93 9.39
CA ALA A 53 -24.39 2.51 8.55
C ALA A 53 -24.50 3.30 7.23
N SER A 54 -23.97 4.52 7.19
CA SER A 54 -23.86 5.37 6.00
C SER A 54 -22.59 5.12 5.17
N ASN A 55 -21.89 4.00 5.39
CA ASN A 55 -20.66 3.60 4.68
C ASN A 55 -19.52 4.63 4.79
N ARG A 56 -19.44 5.34 5.92
CA ARG A 56 -18.32 6.25 6.24
C ARG A 56 -17.40 5.58 7.25
N VAL A 57 -16.15 6.03 7.34
CA VAL A 57 -15.22 5.55 8.36
C VAL A 57 -15.77 5.88 9.75
N ASP A 58 -15.96 4.87 10.59
CA ASP A 58 -16.29 5.05 12.00
C ASP A 58 -15.00 5.23 12.79
N ARG A 59 -14.78 6.44 13.31
CA ARG A 59 -13.57 6.73 14.09
C ARG A 59 -13.64 6.22 15.52
N SER A 60 -14.85 5.97 16.04
CA SER A 60 -15.06 5.49 17.40
C SER A 60 -14.69 4.02 17.58
N SER A 61 -14.62 3.26 16.48
CA SER A 61 -14.26 1.85 16.47
C SER A 61 -12.78 1.58 16.77
N GLY A 62 -11.95 2.62 16.86
CA GLY A 62 -10.49 2.49 16.93
C GLY A 62 -9.87 1.97 15.63
N TYR A 63 -8.53 1.95 15.60
CA TYR A 63 -7.77 1.36 14.52
C TYR A 63 -7.76 -0.16 14.60
N SER A 64 -7.79 -0.81 13.44
CA SER A 64 -7.71 -2.28 13.32
C SER A 64 -6.30 -2.83 13.42
N GLY A 65 -5.29 -1.96 13.29
CA GLY A 65 -3.90 -2.38 13.08
C GLY A 65 -3.57 -2.60 11.60
N ASP A 66 -4.54 -2.61 10.69
CA ASP A 66 -4.25 -2.73 9.26
C ASP A 66 -3.83 -1.41 8.64
N VAL A 67 -2.83 -1.45 7.77
CA VAL A 67 -2.37 -0.35 6.93
C VAL A 67 -2.52 -0.76 5.48
N ALA A 68 -3.39 -0.03 4.78
CA ALA A 68 -3.48 -0.12 3.34
C ALA A 68 -2.35 0.69 2.70
N SER A 69 -1.61 0.05 1.80
CA SER A 69 -0.51 0.64 1.05
C SER A 69 -0.78 0.55 -0.44
N LEU A 70 -0.72 1.69 -1.13
CA LEU A 70 -0.84 1.77 -2.58
C LEU A 70 0.54 2.06 -3.16
N PHE A 71 1.16 1.06 -3.75
CA PHE A 71 2.53 1.11 -4.27
C PHE A 71 2.54 1.23 -5.79
N VAL A 72 3.28 2.21 -6.29
CA VAL A 72 3.53 2.47 -7.70
C VAL A 72 5.01 2.18 -7.95
N PRO A 73 5.35 1.04 -8.59
CA PRO A 73 6.72 0.71 -8.96
C PRO A 73 7.39 1.82 -9.80
N SER A 74 8.71 1.96 -9.69
CA SER A 74 9.47 2.93 -10.48
C SER A 74 9.44 2.64 -11.99
N ASP A 75 9.15 1.41 -12.38
CA ASP A 75 9.03 0.93 -13.75
C ASP A 75 7.56 0.75 -14.19
N ALA A 76 6.59 1.24 -13.40
CA ALA A 76 5.18 1.19 -13.75
C ALA A 76 4.89 1.93 -15.07
N ALA A 77 4.39 1.20 -16.07
CA ALA A 77 4.00 1.73 -17.36
C ALA A 77 2.48 2.02 -17.43
N SER A 78 1.71 1.45 -16.50
CA SER A 78 0.25 1.56 -16.48
C SER A 78 -0.32 1.46 -15.06
N LEU A 79 -1.62 1.75 -14.94
CA LEU A 79 -2.37 1.55 -13.69
C LEU A 79 -2.41 0.08 -13.25
N HIS A 80 -2.21 -0.87 -14.17
CA HIS A 80 -2.15 -2.30 -13.85
C HIS A 80 -0.88 -2.69 -13.08
N ASP A 81 0.15 -1.84 -13.08
CA ASP A 81 1.39 -2.07 -12.35
C ASP A 81 1.30 -1.62 -10.89
N VAL A 82 0.25 -0.85 -10.56
CA VAL A 82 -0.01 -0.44 -9.18
C VAL A 82 -0.40 -1.65 -8.34
N ARG A 83 0.11 -1.70 -7.11
CA ARG A 83 -0.14 -2.76 -6.15
C ARG A 83 -0.83 -2.19 -4.91
N LEU A 84 -1.84 -2.89 -4.44
CA LEU A 84 -2.52 -2.60 -3.18
C LEU A 84 -2.20 -3.71 -2.19
N LEU A 85 -1.70 -3.34 -1.02
CA LEU A 85 -1.30 -4.27 0.02
C LEU A 85 -1.95 -3.90 1.35
N LEU A 86 -2.18 -4.90 2.18
CA LEU A 86 -2.50 -4.73 3.59
C LEU A 86 -1.34 -5.27 4.42
N THR A 87 -0.80 -4.42 5.29
CA THR A 87 0.16 -4.84 6.31
C THR A 87 -0.45 -4.66 7.68
N HIS A 88 -0.29 -5.65 8.55
CA HIS A 88 -0.74 -5.56 9.93
C HIS A 88 0.37 -5.04 10.86
N LEU A 89 0.02 -4.12 11.75
CA LEU A 89 0.79 -3.76 12.93
C LEU A 89 -0.13 -3.80 14.16
N ALA A 90 0.44 -3.99 15.34
CA ALA A 90 -0.35 -3.96 16.57
C ALA A 90 -1.17 -2.65 16.65
N PRO A 91 -2.49 -2.69 16.91
CA PRO A 91 -3.37 -1.51 16.85
C PRO A 91 -2.88 -0.32 17.68
N GLU A 92 -2.33 -0.56 18.86
CA GLU A 92 -1.76 0.43 19.76
C GLU A 92 -0.54 1.16 19.19
N ARG A 93 0.10 0.62 18.15
CA ARG A 93 1.22 1.26 17.47
C ARG A 93 0.79 2.24 16.37
N VAL A 94 -0.49 2.25 16.00
CA VAL A 94 -1.04 3.16 14.98
C VAL A 94 -1.16 4.59 15.50
N GLU A 95 -1.35 4.76 16.81
CA GLU A 95 -1.56 6.04 17.47
C GLU A 95 -0.51 6.26 18.57
N LEU A 96 -0.05 7.50 18.72
CA LEU A 96 0.79 7.92 19.84
C LEU A 96 -0.10 8.15 21.07
N PRO A 97 0.47 8.15 22.30
CA PRO A 97 -0.29 8.51 23.51
C PRO A 97 -0.99 9.88 23.46
N THR A 98 -0.56 10.77 22.54
CA THR A 98 -1.16 12.08 22.29
C THR A 98 -2.44 12.05 21.45
N GLY A 99 -2.89 10.88 20.98
CA GLY A 99 -4.01 10.75 20.05
C GLY A 99 -3.66 11.05 18.58
N ARG A 100 -2.38 11.36 18.29
CA ARG A 100 -1.91 11.61 16.93
C ARG A 100 -1.45 10.30 16.28
N ARG A 101 -1.65 10.16 14.97
CA ARG A 101 -1.13 9.02 14.21
C ARG A 101 0.39 8.90 14.34
N ASN A 102 0.86 7.68 14.60
CA ASN A 102 2.25 7.32 14.58
C ASN A 102 2.71 7.07 13.13
N TRP A 103 2.83 8.16 12.35
CA TRP A 103 3.25 8.08 10.95
C TRP A 103 4.57 7.36 10.71
N PRO A 104 5.59 7.44 11.58
CA PRO A 104 6.78 6.60 11.47
C PRO A 104 6.45 5.10 11.50
N ALA A 105 5.65 4.63 12.47
CA ALA A 105 5.28 3.21 12.55
C ALA A 105 4.41 2.74 11.38
N ILE A 106 3.44 3.57 10.97
CA ILE A 106 2.56 3.28 9.83
C ILE A 106 3.38 3.15 8.54
N ARG A 107 4.32 4.07 8.30
CA ARG A 107 5.18 4.04 7.11
C ARG A 107 6.13 2.85 7.15
N ALA A 108 6.74 2.55 8.30
CA ALA A 108 7.59 1.37 8.45
C ALA A 108 6.83 0.06 8.15
N ALA A 109 5.57 -0.06 8.59
CA ALA A 109 4.72 -1.21 8.26
C ALA A 109 4.40 -1.28 6.76
N ALA A 110 4.04 -0.15 6.14
CA ALA A 110 3.81 -0.08 4.70
C ALA A 110 5.05 -0.50 3.89
N GLU A 111 6.21 0.08 4.20
CA GLU A 111 7.48 -0.22 3.54
C GLU A 111 7.86 -1.70 3.72
N SER A 112 7.76 -2.23 4.93
CA SER A 112 8.05 -3.64 5.19
C SER A 112 7.18 -4.58 4.35
N GLY A 113 5.87 -4.30 4.23
CA GLY A 113 4.96 -5.11 3.42
C GLY A 113 5.28 -5.03 1.92
N ILE A 114 5.61 -3.83 1.43
CA ILE A 114 6.00 -3.65 0.03
C ILE A 114 7.32 -4.37 -0.26
N LEU A 115 8.31 -4.26 0.63
CA LEU A 115 9.61 -4.92 0.46
C LEU A 115 9.47 -6.46 0.47
N GLN A 116 8.62 -7.00 1.34
CA GLN A 116 8.32 -8.43 1.35
C GLN A 116 7.69 -8.89 0.02
N MET A 117 6.67 -8.17 -0.47
CA MET A 117 6.04 -8.47 -1.77
C MET A 117 7.06 -8.42 -2.92
N LEU A 118 7.97 -7.44 -2.92
CA LEU A 118 9.03 -7.33 -3.93
C LEU A 118 10.01 -8.51 -3.88
N ALA A 119 10.38 -8.95 -2.67
CA ALA A 119 11.25 -10.11 -2.48
C ALA A 119 10.59 -11.41 -2.97
N GLU A 120 9.30 -11.62 -2.65
CA GLU A 120 8.53 -12.79 -3.09
C GLU A 120 8.32 -12.81 -4.61
N THR A 121 8.11 -11.64 -5.23
CA THR A 121 7.99 -11.51 -6.69
C THR A 121 9.31 -11.83 -7.38
N THR A 122 10.43 -11.34 -6.85
CA THR A 122 11.77 -11.64 -7.38
C THR A 122 12.07 -13.14 -7.26
N ALA A 123 11.83 -13.73 -6.09
CA ALA A 123 12.01 -15.16 -5.88
C ALA A 123 11.15 -16.00 -6.82
N SER A 124 9.91 -15.58 -7.10
CA SER A 124 9.01 -16.27 -8.03
C SER A 124 9.44 -16.17 -9.50
N GLN A 125 10.18 -15.13 -9.88
CA GLN A 125 10.75 -15.00 -11.23
C GLN A 125 11.99 -15.87 -11.44
N ASP A 126 12.72 -16.19 -10.37
CA ASP A 126 13.89 -17.09 -10.40
C ASP A 126 13.51 -18.58 -10.52
N TYR A 127 12.28 -18.96 -10.16
CA TYR A 127 11.72 -20.29 -10.48
C TYR A 127 11.08 -20.31 -11.88
N ARG A 128 11.86 -20.09 -12.94
CA ARG A 128 11.41 -20.50 -14.28
C ARG A 128 11.29 -22.03 -14.29
N LEU A 129 10.05 -22.51 -14.29
CA LEU A 129 9.68 -23.90 -14.50
C LEU A 129 10.43 -24.46 -15.71
N VAL A 130 11.26 -25.48 -15.47
CA VAL A 130 11.81 -26.32 -16.52
C VAL A 130 10.63 -26.99 -17.22
N PRO A 131 10.48 -26.91 -18.55
CA PRO A 131 9.43 -27.64 -19.22
C PRO A 131 9.65 -29.13 -18.99
N LEU A 132 8.66 -29.81 -18.40
CA LEU A 132 8.61 -31.26 -18.42
C LEU A 132 8.34 -31.71 -19.85
N THR A 133 9.41 -31.94 -20.60
CA THR A 133 9.35 -32.73 -21.83
C THR A 133 9.06 -34.18 -21.42
N PHE A 134 7.81 -34.60 -21.61
CA PHE A 134 7.49 -36.02 -21.70
C PHE A 134 7.69 -36.43 -23.16
N GLY A 135 8.67 -37.30 -23.39
CA GLY A 135 8.88 -37.99 -24.67
C GLY A 135 7.96 -39.18 -24.84
#